data_AF-U2UTN1-F1
#
_entry.id   AF-U2UTN1-F1
#
_cell.length_a   1.000
_cell.length_b   1.000
_cell.length_c   1.000
_cell.angle_alpha   90.00
_cell.angle_beta   90.00
_cell.angle_gamma   90.00
#
_symmetry.space_group_name_H-M   'P 1'
#
loop_
_entity.id
_entity.type
_entity.pdbx_description
1 polymer ?
#
loop_
_entity_poly.entity_id
_entity_poly.type
_entity_poly.pdbx_seq_one_letter_code
_entity_poly.pdbx_strand_id
1 'polypeptide(L)'
;MPKGAKRMDLYEKTTEHIVALMQEGKLPWQQAWDSAAGAALVMPVNGKTNHPYNPFNSFLLSAVMREKESADPRFFTIASLQEQNRIFAARVARLMQEGKPVRPELRWEYRVKKGSKGIPIIQKWHVERDKDKRPLPEEEQYWARRITAVFHAADCIRREYAYDKDGNRRIGDDGKPIYTDHPLKEYVPKAPVYTHEEQHGIAEAILAASGAVIRHDQADQAFFSPRRDEIHLPPKEAFPDLGGYYATALHELAHWTGHESRMNREMSTDKTSRSYAREELRAELASTFLSLDLGIPLDPESHAAYLQSWIEELKADKMAIFKAATDARKIVGYIKRLVPEAFRTSSRLTPAAEGVLPASKEKAAVPAAEPSHEPIEANKEQAGPNDREKQGTAKEAVPSAEELFSCRYASVMAACSRSRRRHRPI
;
A
#
# COMPACT_ATOMS: atom_id res chain seq x y z
N MET A 1 -15.69 5.56 -36.69
CA MET A 1 -15.35 4.68 -35.55
C MET A 1 -16.42 3.61 -35.45
N PRO A 2 -16.09 2.31 -35.51
CA PRO A 2 -17.12 1.28 -35.41
C PRO A 2 -17.79 1.37 -34.03
N LYS A 3 -19.13 1.54 -34.04
CA LYS A 3 -19.98 1.42 -32.87
C LYS A 3 -19.94 -0.04 -32.41
N GLY A 4 -19.45 -0.30 -31.20
CA GLY A 4 -19.52 -1.64 -30.59
C GLY A 4 -18.20 -2.29 -30.17
N ALA A 5 -17.06 -1.59 -30.18
CA ALA A 5 -15.89 -2.10 -29.48
C ALA A 5 -16.21 -2.16 -27.97
N LYS A 6 -16.40 -3.38 -27.44
CA LYS A 6 -16.62 -3.64 -26.02
C LYS A 6 -15.54 -2.90 -25.25
N ARG A 7 -15.94 -1.90 -24.45
CA ARG A 7 -15.00 -1.05 -23.70
C ARG A 7 -14.09 -1.96 -22.88
N MET A 8 -12.78 -1.80 -23.03
CA MET A 8 -11.79 -2.67 -22.39
C MET A 8 -12.08 -2.74 -20.89
N ASP A 9 -12.39 -3.94 -20.39
CA ASP A 9 -12.60 -4.17 -18.97
C ASP A 9 -11.24 -4.20 -18.27
N LEU A 10 -10.93 -3.11 -17.58
CA LEU A 10 -9.66 -2.96 -16.88
C LEU A 10 -9.52 -3.99 -15.76
N TYR A 11 -10.62 -4.40 -15.11
CA TYR A 11 -10.59 -5.40 -14.05
C TYR A 11 -10.26 -6.79 -14.60
N GLU A 12 -10.85 -7.14 -15.74
CA GLU A 12 -10.55 -8.39 -16.45
C GLU A 12 -9.09 -8.44 -16.87
N LYS A 13 -8.62 -7.41 -17.59
CA LYS A 13 -7.23 -7.34 -18.05
C LYS A 13 -6.23 -7.37 -16.90
N THR A 14 -6.51 -6.65 -15.80
CA THR A 14 -5.65 -6.67 -14.62
C THR A 14 -5.64 -8.06 -13.99
N THR A 15 -6.79 -8.72 -13.86
CA THR A 15 -6.85 -10.07 -13.29
C THR A 15 -6.16 -11.11 -14.16
N GLU A 16 -6.36 -11.08 -15.47
CA GLU A 16 -5.65 -11.93 -16.43
C GLU A 16 -4.14 -11.77 -16.34
N HIS A 17 -3.67 -10.52 -16.22
CA HIS A 17 -2.27 -10.22 -16.06
C HIS A 17 -1.70 -10.75 -14.74
N ILE A 18 -2.45 -10.64 -13.64
CA ILE A 18 -2.07 -11.20 -12.34
C ILE A 18 -1.99 -12.71 -12.42
N VAL A 19 -2.99 -13.36 -13.01
CA VAL A 19 -3.02 -14.81 -13.21
C VAL A 19 -1.80 -15.27 -14.01
N ALA A 20 -1.42 -14.55 -15.07
CA ALA A 20 -0.22 -14.87 -15.85
C ALA A 20 1.05 -14.79 -15.00
N LEU A 21 1.21 -13.73 -14.19
CA LEU A 21 2.35 -13.61 -13.28
C LEU A 21 2.39 -14.76 -12.25
N MET A 22 1.23 -15.09 -11.66
CA MET A 22 1.11 -16.19 -10.70
C MET A 22 1.48 -17.55 -11.32
N GLN A 23 1.09 -17.80 -12.58
CA GLN A 23 1.46 -19.01 -13.32
C GLN A 23 2.96 -19.09 -13.63
N GLU A 24 3.66 -17.96 -13.72
CA GLU A 24 5.12 -17.89 -13.82
C GLU A 24 5.82 -18.05 -12.45
N GLY A 25 5.08 -18.31 -11.37
CA GLY A 25 5.61 -18.37 -10.00
C GLY A 25 5.97 -17.00 -9.42
N LYS A 26 5.49 -15.91 -10.04
CA LYS A 26 5.73 -14.54 -9.57
C LYS A 26 4.46 -14.03 -8.91
N LEU A 27 4.43 -13.96 -7.59
CA LEU A 27 3.37 -13.23 -6.89
C LEU A 27 3.65 -11.72 -7.01
N PRO A 28 2.76 -10.91 -7.63
CA PRO A 28 2.99 -9.48 -7.83
C PRO A 28 3.23 -8.67 -6.55
N TRP A 29 2.79 -9.21 -5.41
CA TRP A 29 2.89 -8.60 -4.09
C TRP A 29 4.05 -9.18 -3.24
N GLN A 30 4.76 -10.20 -3.73
CA GLN A 30 6.01 -10.65 -3.14
C GLN A 30 7.18 -9.82 -3.70
N GLN A 31 7.72 -8.92 -2.88
CA GLN A 31 9.11 -8.50 -3.08
C GLN A 31 10.01 -9.45 -2.28
N ALA A 32 11.11 -9.89 -2.89
CA ALA A 32 12.16 -10.57 -2.15
C ALA A 32 12.68 -9.63 -1.05
N TRP A 33 12.69 -10.12 0.18
CA TRP A 33 13.37 -9.45 1.28
C TRP A 33 14.87 -9.48 0.97
N ASP A 34 15.48 -8.31 0.78
CA ASP A 34 16.93 -8.16 0.82
C ASP A 34 17.37 -8.27 2.29
N SER A 35 18.37 -9.12 2.54
CA SER A 35 19.05 -9.34 3.82
C SER A 35 19.67 -8.09 4.49
N ALA A 36 19.70 -6.94 3.83
CA ALA A 36 20.17 -5.69 4.40
C ALA A 36 19.05 -4.91 5.09
N ALA A 37 19.27 -4.63 6.39
CA ALA A 37 18.56 -3.67 7.24
C ALA A 37 17.14 -3.24 6.80
N GLY A 38 16.12 -4.00 7.24
CA GLY A 38 14.74 -3.54 7.31
C GLY A 38 14.16 -3.24 5.93
N ALA A 39 14.22 -4.21 5.03
CA ALA A 39 13.65 -4.16 3.68
C ALA A 39 12.14 -3.88 3.76
N ALA A 40 11.78 -2.60 3.90
CA ALA A 40 10.44 -2.13 3.67
C ALA A 40 10.12 -2.46 2.22
N LEU A 41 9.08 -3.26 1.99
CA LEU A 41 8.52 -3.35 0.65
C LEU A 41 8.25 -1.90 0.18
N VAL A 42 8.88 -1.53 -0.93
CA VAL A 42 8.89 -0.14 -1.38
C VAL A 42 7.55 0.13 -2.07
N MET A 43 6.63 0.75 -1.33
CA MET A 43 5.27 1.01 -1.81
C MET A 43 5.24 1.98 -2.98
N PRO A 44 4.50 1.70 -4.07
CA PRO A 44 4.23 2.69 -5.09
C PRO A 44 3.65 3.97 -4.49
N VAL A 45 4.31 5.09 -4.76
CA VAL A 45 3.89 6.42 -4.33
C VAL A 45 3.69 7.32 -5.52
N ASN A 46 2.79 8.28 -5.36
CA ASN A 46 2.69 9.39 -6.28
C ASN A 46 4.00 10.18 -6.24
N GLY A 47 4.72 10.25 -7.35
CA GLY A 47 6.06 10.84 -7.42
C GLY A 47 6.15 12.33 -7.12
N LYS A 48 5.01 13.05 -7.12
CA LYS A 48 4.95 14.46 -6.72
C LYS A 48 4.70 14.61 -5.22
N THR A 49 3.68 13.94 -4.70
CA THR A 49 3.21 14.13 -3.32
C THR A 49 3.88 13.18 -2.32
N ASN A 50 4.48 12.10 -2.80
CA ASN A 50 4.98 10.98 -2.01
C ASN A 50 3.90 10.24 -1.22
N HIS A 51 2.62 10.48 -1.52
CA HIS A 51 1.52 9.71 -0.94
C HIS A 51 1.44 8.33 -1.59
N PRO A 52 1.26 7.26 -0.79
CA PRO A 52 1.05 5.92 -1.32
C PRO A 52 -0.24 5.87 -2.13
N TYR A 53 -0.27 5.02 -3.15
CA TYR A 53 -1.49 4.76 -3.89
C TYR A 53 -2.51 4.01 -3.03
N ASN A 54 -3.77 4.04 -3.47
CA ASN A 54 -4.79 3.17 -2.88
C ASN A 54 -4.43 1.70 -3.14
N PRO A 55 -4.94 0.75 -2.35
CA PRO A 55 -4.50 -0.66 -2.35
C PRO A 55 -4.54 -1.33 -3.72
N PHE A 56 -5.64 -1.12 -4.46
CA PHE A 56 -5.79 -1.65 -5.81
C PHE A 56 -4.70 -1.13 -6.76
N ASN A 57 -4.47 0.17 -6.74
CA ASN A 57 -3.44 0.78 -7.58
C ASN A 57 -2.03 0.41 -7.08
N SER A 58 -1.78 0.38 -5.77
CA SER A 58 -0.50 -0.03 -5.21
C SER A 58 -0.15 -1.44 -5.64
N PHE A 59 -1.10 -2.36 -5.54
CA PHE A 59 -0.94 -3.72 -6.01
C PHE A 59 -0.56 -3.79 -7.50
N LEU A 60 -1.32 -3.11 -8.38
CA LEU A 60 -1.04 -3.08 -9.81
C LEU A 60 0.34 -2.47 -10.12
N LEU A 61 0.69 -1.39 -9.42
CA LEU A 61 1.92 -0.66 -9.65
C LEU A 61 3.15 -1.39 -9.08
N SER A 62 3.00 -2.19 -8.03
CA SER A 62 4.06 -3.08 -7.52
C SER A 62 4.45 -4.12 -8.57
N ALA A 63 3.48 -4.68 -9.30
CA ALA A 63 3.76 -5.57 -10.43
C ALA A 63 4.65 -4.88 -11.48
N VAL A 64 4.34 -3.62 -11.81
CA VAL A 64 5.09 -2.82 -12.78
C VAL A 64 6.51 -2.53 -12.30
N MET A 65 6.71 -2.26 -11.00
CA MET A 65 8.04 -2.09 -10.42
C MET A 65 8.87 -3.36 -10.55
N ARG A 66 8.24 -4.53 -10.32
CA ARG A 66 8.88 -5.84 -10.44
C ARG A 66 9.28 -6.17 -11.87
N GLU A 67 8.39 -5.94 -12.84
CA GLU A 67 8.66 -6.11 -14.27
C GLU A 67 9.82 -5.22 -14.75
N LYS A 68 9.94 -4.03 -14.16
CA LYS A 68 11.01 -3.07 -14.48
C LYS A 68 12.27 -3.28 -13.67
N GLU A 69 12.30 -4.25 -12.77
CA GLU A 69 13.42 -4.52 -11.86
C GLU A 69 13.90 -3.26 -11.13
N SER A 70 12.96 -2.43 -10.67
CA SER A 70 13.27 -1.13 -10.08
C SER A 70 12.72 -0.99 -8.66
N ALA A 71 13.58 -0.53 -7.76
CA ALA A 71 13.23 -0.20 -6.38
C ALA A 71 12.69 1.23 -6.21
N ASP A 72 12.56 2.02 -7.28
CA ASP A 72 12.02 3.38 -7.18
C ASP A 72 10.48 3.33 -7.05
N PRO A 73 9.88 3.80 -5.94
CA PRO A 73 8.45 3.70 -5.75
C PRO A 73 7.65 4.68 -6.60
N ARG A 74 8.29 5.65 -7.25
CA ARG A 74 7.57 6.83 -7.73
C ARG A 74 6.89 6.56 -9.06
N PHE A 75 5.61 6.92 -9.13
CA PHE A 75 4.85 7.00 -10.37
C PHE A 75 4.38 8.42 -10.65
N PHE A 76 4.48 8.84 -11.90
CA PHE A 76 4.19 10.20 -12.34
C PHE A 76 3.09 10.22 -13.40
N THR A 77 2.22 11.21 -13.35
CA THR A 77 1.39 11.57 -14.50
C THR A 77 2.15 12.57 -15.36
N ILE A 78 1.88 12.61 -16.67
CA ILE A 78 2.43 13.66 -17.55
C ILE A 78 2.10 15.05 -17.00
N ALA A 79 0.88 15.24 -16.49
CA ALA A 79 0.46 16.49 -15.87
C ALA A 79 1.30 16.85 -14.63
N SER A 80 1.70 15.87 -13.80
CA SER A 80 2.56 16.10 -12.64
C SER A 80 3.98 16.53 -13.03
N LEU A 81 4.53 15.98 -14.12
CA LEU A 81 5.85 16.38 -14.64
C LEU A 81 5.79 17.78 -15.27
N GLN A 82 4.75 18.07 -16.06
CA GLN A 82 4.51 19.40 -16.62
C GLN A 82 4.33 20.46 -15.53
N GLU A 83 3.64 20.11 -14.45
CA GLU A 83 3.49 20.98 -13.29
C GLU A 83 4.83 21.25 -12.60
N GLN A 84 5.66 20.23 -12.44
CA GLN A 84 7.03 20.40 -11.94
C GLN A 84 7.85 21.37 -12.81
N ASN A 85 7.72 21.25 -14.13
CA ASN A 85 8.37 22.17 -15.07
C ASN A 85 7.90 23.62 -14.89
N ARG A 86 6.61 23.84 -14.68
CA ARG A 86 6.05 25.19 -14.40
C ARG A 86 6.60 25.77 -13.09
N ILE A 87 6.64 24.98 -12.03
CA ILE A 87 7.21 25.39 -10.73
C ILE A 87 8.68 25.78 -10.89
N PHE A 88 9.46 24.99 -11.64
CA PHE A 88 10.88 25.27 -11.87
C PHE A 88 11.08 26.51 -12.73
N ALA A 89 10.31 26.69 -13.80
CA ALA A 89 10.35 27.88 -14.63
C ALA A 89 10.04 29.16 -13.83
N ALA A 90 9.00 29.14 -12.99
CA ALA A 90 8.67 30.26 -12.10
C ALA A 90 9.80 30.54 -11.09
N ARG A 91 10.42 29.49 -10.55
CA ARG A 91 11.58 29.63 -9.64
C ARG A 91 12.79 30.23 -10.34
N VAL A 92 13.09 29.82 -11.58
CA VAL A 92 14.18 30.38 -12.38
C VAL A 92 13.92 31.85 -12.68
N ALA A 93 12.72 32.22 -13.10
CA ALA A 93 12.35 33.60 -13.38
C ALA A 93 12.55 34.49 -12.13
N ARG A 94 12.09 34.02 -10.97
CA ARG A 94 12.29 34.71 -9.69
C ARG A 94 13.77 34.88 -9.33
N LEU A 95 14.58 33.82 -9.43
CA LEU A 95 16.01 33.89 -9.13
C LEU A 95 16.75 34.84 -10.06
N MET A 96 16.38 34.87 -11.35
CA MET A 96 16.94 35.80 -12.33
C MET A 96 16.58 37.25 -12.00
N GLN A 97 15.33 37.53 -11.61
CA GLN A 97 14.91 38.86 -11.14
C GLN A 97 15.65 39.29 -9.87
N GLU A 98 15.91 38.36 -8.96
CA GLU A 98 16.67 38.59 -7.72
C GLU A 98 18.20 38.68 -7.97
N GLY A 99 18.69 38.52 -9.21
CA GLY A 99 20.13 38.50 -9.52
C GLY A 99 20.90 37.32 -8.92
N LYS A 100 20.20 36.27 -8.48
CA LYS A 100 20.79 35.10 -7.83
C LYS A 100 21.22 34.05 -8.86
N PRO A 101 22.33 33.32 -8.60
CA PRO A 101 22.78 32.27 -9.51
C PRO A 101 21.72 31.16 -9.64
N VAL A 102 21.41 30.80 -10.89
CA VAL A 102 20.48 29.73 -11.21
C VAL A 102 21.25 28.45 -11.49
N ARG A 103 20.97 27.39 -10.72
CA ARG A 103 21.52 26.05 -10.99
C ARG A 103 21.02 25.56 -12.36
N PRO A 104 21.90 25.04 -13.26
CA PRO A 104 21.50 24.57 -14.59
C PRO A 104 20.34 23.57 -14.57
N GLU A 105 20.33 22.64 -13.60
CA GLU A 105 19.29 21.63 -13.46
C GLU A 105 17.86 22.18 -13.28
N LEU A 106 17.70 23.41 -12.81
CA LEU A 106 16.38 24.04 -12.66
C LEU A 106 15.76 24.40 -14.03
N ARG A 107 16.56 24.42 -15.10
CA ARG A 107 16.10 24.65 -16.47
C ARG A 107 15.80 23.36 -17.22
N TRP A 108 16.13 22.20 -16.64
CA TRP A 108 15.86 20.91 -17.26
C TRP A 108 14.37 20.57 -17.15
N GLU A 109 13.83 19.95 -18.21
CA GLU A 109 12.41 19.61 -18.28
C GLU A 109 12.17 18.14 -17.95
N TYR A 110 11.29 17.89 -16.99
CA TYR A 110 10.79 16.55 -16.68
C TYR A 110 9.86 16.06 -17.79
N ARG A 111 10.13 14.85 -18.30
CA ARG A 111 9.38 14.22 -19.40
C ARG A 111 9.28 12.71 -19.20
N VAL A 112 8.33 12.10 -19.91
CA VAL A 112 8.26 10.65 -20.11
C VAL A 112 9.09 10.30 -21.34
N LYS A 113 9.84 9.19 -21.30
CA LYS A 113 10.59 8.66 -22.44
C LYS A 113 9.65 8.40 -23.63
N LYS A 114 10.11 8.70 -24.84
CA LYS A 114 9.32 8.48 -26.06
C LYS A 114 9.05 6.97 -26.21
N GLY A 115 7.78 6.61 -26.40
CA GLY A 115 7.36 5.22 -26.56
C GLY A 115 7.00 4.48 -25.27
N SER A 116 7.22 5.08 -24.08
CA SER A 116 6.78 4.48 -22.83
C SER A 116 5.25 4.37 -22.77
N LYS A 117 4.77 3.23 -22.26
CA LYS A 117 3.34 2.94 -22.11
C LYS A 117 2.88 3.38 -20.72
N GLY A 118 1.81 4.14 -20.67
CA GLY A 118 1.19 4.54 -19.40
C GLY A 118 0.39 3.40 -18.79
N ILE A 119 0.48 3.25 -17.48
CA ILE A 119 -0.27 2.28 -16.70
C ILE A 119 -1.58 2.93 -16.24
N PRO A 120 -2.75 2.44 -16.68
CA PRO A 120 -4.02 3.01 -16.27
C PRO A 120 -4.33 2.61 -14.82
N ILE A 121 -4.48 3.62 -13.96
CA ILE A 121 -4.94 3.46 -12.57
C ILE A 121 -6.37 3.98 -12.41
N ILE A 122 -7.11 3.40 -11.48
CA ILE A 122 -8.48 3.83 -11.16
C ILE A 122 -8.46 4.67 -9.90
N GLN A 123 -8.96 5.90 -10.00
CA GLN A 123 -9.19 6.78 -8.86
C GLN A 123 -10.69 6.87 -8.64
N LYS A 124 -11.16 6.61 -7.42
CA LYS A 124 -12.55 6.78 -7.01
C LYS A 124 -12.62 7.82 -5.90
N TRP A 125 -13.67 8.62 -5.89
CA TRP A 125 -13.93 9.57 -4.81
C TRP A 125 -15.43 9.78 -4.67
N HIS A 126 -15.85 10.09 -3.45
CA HIS A 126 -17.22 10.44 -3.15
C HIS A 126 -17.45 11.91 -3.48
N VAL A 127 -18.49 12.20 -4.25
CA VAL A 127 -18.87 13.57 -4.61
C VAL A 127 -19.96 14.00 -3.65
N GLU A 128 -19.55 14.79 -2.67
CA GLU A 128 -20.42 15.34 -1.62
C GLU A 128 -20.75 16.81 -1.86
N ARG A 129 -20.13 17.42 -2.88
CA ARG A 129 -20.23 18.85 -3.17
C ARG A 129 -20.41 19.09 -4.66
N ASP A 130 -21.19 20.10 -4.98
CA ASP A 130 -21.36 20.56 -6.36
C ASP A 130 -20.09 21.26 -6.89
N LYS A 131 -20.13 21.67 -8.16
CA LYS A 131 -19.06 22.42 -8.82
C LYS A 131 -18.72 23.75 -8.12
N ASP A 132 -19.67 24.32 -7.39
CA ASP A 132 -19.57 25.57 -6.65
C ASP A 132 -19.17 25.33 -5.17
N LYS A 133 -18.80 24.09 -4.83
CA LYS A 133 -18.37 23.60 -3.51
C LYS A 133 -19.45 23.60 -2.42
N ARG A 134 -20.71 23.75 -2.78
CA ARG A 134 -21.85 23.61 -1.86
C ARG A 134 -22.12 22.14 -1.59
N PRO A 135 -22.50 21.76 -0.35
CA PRO A 135 -22.83 20.37 -0.03
C PRO A 135 -24.06 19.91 -0.82
N LEU A 136 -23.99 18.67 -1.32
CA LEU A 136 -25.10 17.98 -1.97
C LEU A 136 -25.96 17.26 -0.92
N PRO A 137 -27.29 17.21 -1.08
CA PRO A 137 -28.16 16.30 -0.34
C PRO A 137 -27.66 14.86 -0.42
N GLU A 138 -27.83 14.05 0.63
CA GLU A 138 -27.29 12.68 0.73
C GLU A 138 -27.76 11.79 -0.43
N GLU A 139 -29.00 11.98 -0.87
CA GLU A 139 -29.62 11.32 -2.01
C GLU A 139 -29.01 11.70 -3.38
N GLU A 140 -28.32 12.83 -3.45
CA GLU A 140 -27.62 13.32 -4.64
C GLU A 140 -26.11 13.03 -4.60
N GLN A 141 -25.59 12.49 -3.48
CA GLN A 141 -24.18 12.12 -3.39
C GLN A 141 -23.91 10.86 -4.20
N TYR A 142 -22.76 10.82 -4.87
CA TYR A 142 -22.41 9.70 -5.74
C TYR A 142 -20.91 9.43 -5.78
N TRP A 143 -20.54 8.19 -6.08
CA TRP A 143 -19.15 7.82 -6.31
C TRP A 143 -18.75 8.10 -7.75
N ALA A 144 -17.81 9.02 -7.93
CA ALA A 144 -17.18 9.27 -9.21
C ALA A 144 -15.92 8.40 -9.37
N ARG A 145 -15.58 8.11 -10.63
CA ARG A 145 -14.32 7.45 -10.98
C ARG A 145 -13.60 8.16 -12.11
N ARG A 146 -12.27 8.04 -12.12
CA ARG A 146 -11.40 8.46 -13.21
C ARG A 146 -10.34 7.39 -13.47
N ILE A 147 -10.06 7.16 -14.74
CA ILE A 147 -8.89 6.40 -15.17
C ILE A 147 -7.79 7.40 -15.53
N THR A 148 -6.62 7.26 -14.92
CA THR A 148 -5.47 8.13 -15.14
C THR A 148 -4.27 7.26 -15.53
N ALA A 149 -3.56 7.62 -16.59
CA ALA A 149 -2.31 6.96 -16.93
C ALA A 149 -1.17 7.50 -16.06
N VAL A 150 -0.45 6.60 -15.40
CA VAL A 150 0.79 6.90 -14.66
C VAL A 150 1.98 6.18 -15.29
N PHE A 151 3.17 6.71 -15.06
CA PHE A 151 4.43 6.21 -15.61
C PHE A 151 5.39 5.99 -14.46
N HIS A 152 6.05 4.84 -14.46
CA HIS A 152 7.07 4.52 -13.48
C HIS A 152 8.25 5.50 -13.60
N ALA A 153 8.97 5.77 -12.50
CA ALA A 153 10.13 6.67 -12.48
C ALA A 153 11.20 6.30 -13.51
N ALA A 154 11.42 5.00 -13.74
CA ALA A 154 12.35 4.50 -14.76
C ALA A 154 11.97 4.89 -16.20
N ASP A 155 10.70 5.22 -16.46
CA ASP A 155 10.20 5.72 -17.75
C ASP A 155 10.23 7.25 -17.84
N CYS A 156 10.69 7.93 -16.79
CA CYS A 156 10.77 9.37 -16.72
C CYS A 156 12.23 9.84 -16.80
N ILE A 157 12.42 11.06 -17.32
CA ILE A 157 13.74 11.67 -17.56
C ILE A 157 13.70 13.16 -17.25
N ARG A 158 14.88 13.76 -17.13
CA ARG A 158 15.10 15.20 -17.15
C ARG A 158 15.84 15.57 -18.44
N ARG A 159 15.22 16.38 -19.29
CA ARG A 159 15.78 16.81 -20.57
C ARG A 159 16.47 18.14 -20.44
N GLU A 160 17.73 18.16 -20.81
CA GLU A 160 18.53 19.38 -20.96
C GLU A 160 18.53 19.81 -22.42
N TYR A 161 18.07 21.03 -22.71
CA TYR A 161 18.14 21.60 -24.05
C TYR A 161 19.43 22.41 -24.21
N ALA A 162 20.06 22.33 -25.39
CA ALA A 162 21.15 23.21 -25.74
C ALA A 162 20.60 24.61 -26.11
N TYR A 163 21.26 25.67 -25.63
CA TYR A 163 20.87 27.06 -25.89
C TYR A 163 21.97 27.80 -26.65
N ASP A 164 21.58 28.71 -27.54
CA ASP A 164 22.50 29.64 -28.20
C ASP A 164 22.88 30.82 -27.28
N LYS A 165 23.67 31.76 -27.80
CA LYS A 165 24.13 32.93 -27.05
C LYS A 165 22.98 33.88 -26.71
N ASP A 166 21.89 33.82 -27.46
CA ASP A 166 20.71 34.67 -27.31
C ASP A 166 19.66 34.03 -26.38
N GLY A 167 19.94 32.82 -25.88
CA GLY A 167 19.06 32.10 -24.96
C GLY A 167 17.93 31.32 -25.64
N ASN A 168 17.95 31.19 -26.97
CA ASN A 168 17.01 30.35 -27.71
C ASN A 168 17.53 28.91 -27.80
N ARG A 169 16.61 27.95 -27.99
CA ARG A 169 16.99 26.54 -28.14
C ARG A 169 17.72 26.34 -29.45
N ARG A 170 18.90 25.71 -29.40
CA ARG A 170 19.60 25.29 -30.61
C ARG A 170 18.79 24.22 -31.32
N ILE A 171 18.58 24.43 -32.61
CA ILE A 171 17.90 23.50 -33.50
C ILE A 171 18.99 22.76 -34.28
N GLY A 172 18.87 21.43 -34.34
CA GLY A 172 19.75 20.59 -35.14
C GLY A 172 19.33 20.57 -36.61
N ASP A 173 20.13 19.90 -37.43
CA ASP A 173 19.89 19.80 -38.87
C ASP A 173 18.57 19.10 -39.22
N ASP A 174 18.01 18.32 -38.29
CA ASP A 174 16.71 17.65 -38.42
C ASP A 174 15.50 18.54 -38.07
N GLY A 175 15.73 19.83 -37.82
CA GLY A 175 14.71 20.80 -37.43
C GLY A 175 14.19 20.61 -35.99
N LYS A 176 14.81 19.72 -35.19
CA LYS A 176 14.41 19.51 -33.78
C LYS A 176 15.39 20.17 -32.83
N PRO A 177 14.93 20.57 -31.63
CA PRO A 177 15.83 21.07 -30.60
C PRO A 177 16.88 20.02 -30.23
N ILE A 178 18.13 20.45 -30.09
CA ILE A 178 19.23 19.61 -29.59
C ILE A 178 19.05 19.47 -28.07
N TYR A 179 19.11 18.23 -27.58
CA TYR A 179 18.96 17.94 -26.16
C TYR A 179 19.77 16.72 -25.71
N THR A 180 20.02 16.67 -24.40
CA THR A 180 20.58 15.52 -23.69
C THR A 180 19.58 15.06 -22.63
N ASP A 181 19.27 13.77 -22.60
CA ASP A 181 18.34 13.19 -21.63
C ASP A 181 19.12 12.61 -20.44
N HIS A 182 18.73 13.02 -19.23
CA HIS A 182 19.30 12.60 -17.96
C HIS A 182 18.30 11.77 -17.16
N PRO A 183 18.74 10.84 -16.28
CA PRO A 183 17.84 10.14 -15.38
C PRO A 183 17.15 11.10 -14.42
N LEU A 184 16.01 10.66 -13.86
CA LEU A 184 15.44 11.32 -12.68
C LEU A 184 16.45 11.35 -11.54
N LYS A 185 16.28 12.31 -10.63
CA LYS A 185 17.05 12.31 -9.39
C LYS A 185 16.75 11.03 -8.61
N GLU A 186 17.80 10.42 -8.06
CA GLU A 186 17.70 9.24 -7.22
C GLU A 186 16.60 9.42 -6.16
N TYR A 187 15.86 8.35 -5.92
CA TYR A 187 14.83 8.37 -4.89
C TYR A 187 15.49 8.33 -3.52
N VAL A 188 15.21 9.37 -2.72
CA VAL A 188 15.60 9.41 -1.32
C VAL A 188 14.31 9.32 -0.49
N PRO A 189 14.10 8.24 0.28
CA PRO A 189 12.96 8.12 1.18
C PRO A 189 12.89 9.34 2.11
N LYS A 190 11.74 10.02 2.14
CA LYS A 190 11.54 11.20 3.00
C LYS A 190 11.28 10.85 4.46
N ALA A 191 10.84 9.62 4.73
CA ALA A 191 10.53 9.13 6.07
C ALA A 191 11.55 8.06 6.48
N PRO A 192 11.96 8.02 7.76
CA PRO A 192 12.79 6.93 8.25
C PRO A 192 12.01 5.61 8.20
N VAL A 193 12.64 4.56 7.69
CA VAL A 193 12.13 3.20 7.78
C VAL A 193 12.29 2.71 9.23
N TYR A 194 11.38 1.87 9.72
CA TYR A 194 11.53 1.26 11.04
C TYR A 194 12.76 0.33 11.06
N THR A 195 13.53 0.33 12.15
CA THR A 195 14.56 -0.69 12.37
C THR A 195 13.92 -2.05 12.62
N HIS A 196 14.65 -3.16 12.45
CA HIS A 196 14.13 -4.49 12.77
C HIS A 196 13.63 -4.60 14.22
N GLU A 197 14.30 -3.93 15.17
CA GLU A 197 13.89 -3.90 16.57
C GLU A 197 12.58 -3.14 16.76
N GLU A 198 12.41 -1.99 16.11
CA GLU A 198 11.14 -1.24 16.12
C GLU A 198 10.01 -2.07 15.48
N GLN A 199 10.28 -2.78 14.38
CA GLN A 199 9.30 -3.64 13.70
C GLN A 199 8.84 -4.79 14.60
N HIS A 200 9.77 -5.49 15.24
CA HIS A 200 9.46 -6.56 16.20
C HIS A 200 8.69 -6.03 17.41
N GLY A 201 9.08 -4.85 17.92
CA GLY A 201 8.37 -4.18 19.02
C GLY A 201 6.93 -3.83 18.65
N ILE A 202 6.69 -3.34 17.43
CA ILE A 202 5.34 -3.06 16.91
C ILE A 202 4.54 -4.36 16.78
N ALA A 203 5.12 -5.42 16.21
CA ALA A 203 4.44 -6.71 16.03
C ALA A 203 4.05 -7.34 17.38
N GLU A 204 4.99 -7.43 18.31
CA GLU A 204 4.73 -7.93 19.67
C GLU A 204 3.65 -7.09 20.37
N ALA A 205 3.70 -5.76 20.23
CA ALA A 205 2.70 -4.87 20.79
C ALA A 205 1.30 -5.06 20.19
N ILE A 206 1.20 -5.29 18.88
CA ILE A 206 -0.06 -5.62 18.20
C ILE A 206 -0.62 -6.94 18.73
N LEU A 207 0.21 -7.99 18.80
CA LEU A 207 -0.21 -9.31 19.30
C LEU A 207 -0.70 -9.21 20.74
N ALA A 208 0.03 -8.51 21.62
CA ALA A 208 -0.38 -8.29 23.00
C ALA A 208 -1.68 -7.48 23.11
N ALA A 209 -1.82 -6.39 22.35
CA ALA A 209 -3.01 -5.54 22.36
C ALA A 209 -4.24 -6.20 21.73
N SER A 210 -4.05 -7.22 20.88
CA SER A 210 -5.15 -7.96 20.26
C SER A 210 -6.00 -8.73 21.27
N GLY A 211 -5.41 -9.16 22.38
CA GLY A 211 -6.03 -10.08 23.33
C GLY A 211 -6.27 -11.48 22.76
N ALA A 212 -5.72 -11.81 21.59
CA ALA A 212 -5.80 -13.16 21.03
C ALA A 212 -5.11 -14.17 21.95
N VAL A 213 -5.73 -15.33 22.14
CA VAL A 213 -5.12 -16.44 22.86
C VAL A 213 -4.13 -17.12 21.91
N ILE A 214 -2.83 -16.86 22.11
CA ILE A 214 -1.75 -17.42 21.30
C ILE A 214 -1.08 -18.55 22.09
N ARG A 215 -1.08 -19.76 21.52
CA ARG A 215 -0.47 -20.96 22.09
C ARG A 215 0.73 -21.38 21.25
N HIS A 216 1.84 -21.65 21.93
CA HIS A 216 3.06 -22.19 21.31
C HIS A 216 3.14 -23.71 21.49
N ASP A 217 2.13 -24.42 20.97
CA ASP A 217 1.93 -25.87 21.18
C ASP A 217 2.11 -26.71 19.91
N GLN A 218 2.54 -26.09 18.81
CA GLN A 218 2.83 -26.77 17.54
C GLN A 218 4.34 -27.00 17.37
N ALA A 219 4.69 -28.00 16.57
CA ALA A 219 6.09 -28.28 16.24
C ALA A 219 6.53 -27.51 14.98
N ASP A 220 5.72 -27.58 13.91
CA ASP A 220 6.09 -27.13 12.57
C ASP A 220 4.91 -26.49 11.81
N GLN A 221 3.79 -26.21 12.49
CA GLN A 221 2.59 -25.64 11.86
C GLN A 221 2.07 -24.43 12.62
N ALA A 222 1.50 -23.48 11.88
CA ALA A 222 0.76 -22.34 12.39
C ALA A 222 -0.67 -22.39 11.88
N PHE A 223 -1.65 -22.05 12.73
CA PHE A 223 -3.04 -21.89 12.32
C PHE A 223 -3.87 -21.12 13.36
N PHE A 224 -4.88 -20.40 12.87
CA PHE A 224 -6.03 -19.94 13.65
C PHE A 224 -7.11 -21.02 13.73
N SER A 225 -7.69 -21.22 14.91
CA SER A 225 -8.81 -22.13 15.17
C SER A 225 -10.11 -21.35 15.38
N PRO A 226 -10.98 -21.19 14.37
CA PRO A 226 -12.23 -20.41 14.51
C PRO A 226 -13.14 -20.91 15.63
N ARG A 227 -13.23 -22.23 15.80
CA ARG A 227 -14.10 -22.85 16.82
C ARG A 227 -13.66 -22.54 18.26
N ARG A 228 -12.35 -22.42 18.50
CA ARG A 228 -11.80 -22.15 19.83
C ARG A 228 -11.45 -20.70 20.05
N ASP A 229 -11.42 -19.91 18.98
CA ASP A 229 -10.92 -18.55 18.96
C ASP A 229 -9.46 -18.44 19.47
N GLU A 230 -8.61 -19.38 19.04
CA GLU A 230 -7.20 -19.50 19.47
C GLU A 230 -6.25 -19.51 18.26
N ILE A 231 -5.09 -18.89 18.40
CA ILE A 231 -3.98 -18.97 17.45
C ILE A 231 -2.96 -19.98 17.98
N HIS A 232 -2.52 -20.89 17.12
CA HIS A 232 -1.55 -21.93 17.42
C HIS A 232 -0.30 -21.70 16.58
N LEU A 233 0.86 -21.67 17.21
CA LEU A 233 2.16 -21.41 16.57
C LEU A 233 3.22 -22.40 17.08
N PRO A 234 4.31 -22.61 16.32
CA PRO A 234 5.54 -23.14 16.86
C PRO A 234 6.18 -22.15 17.84
N PRO A 235 7.01 -22.61 18.81
CA PRO A 235 7.76 -21.71 19.67
C PRO A 235 8.68 -20.80 18.86
N LYS A 236 8.98 -19.58 19.37
CA LYS A 236 9.79 -18.57 18.65
C LYS A 236 11.15 -19.13 18.20
N GLU A 237 11.72 -20.04 18.99
CA GLU A 237 13.00 -20.69 18.76
C GLU A 237 12.99 -21.69 17.59
N ALA A 238 11.81 -22.10 17.12
CA ALA A 238 11.67 -22.97 15.94
C ALA A 238 11.79 -22.20 14.62
N PHE A 239 11.73 -20.86 14.66
CA PHE A 239 11.87 -20.02 13.47
C PHE A 239 13.34 -19.64 13.23
N PRO A 240 13.79 -19.52 11.97
CA PRO A 240 15.16 -19.09 11.65
C PRO A 240 15.49 -17.70 12.21
N ASP A 241 14.50 -16.81 12.24
CA ASP A 241 14.59 -15.49 12.84
C ASP A 241 13.23 -15.03 13.38
N LEU A 242 13.26 -13.97 14.19
CA LEU A 242 12.05 -13.39 14.79
C LEU A 242 11.12 -12.74 13.76
N GLY A 243 11.65 -12.29 12.62
CA GLY A 243 10.85 -11.72 11.56
C GLY A 243 9.90 -12.75 10.96
N GLY A 244 10.40 -13.96 10.66
CA GLY A 244 9.58 -15.10 10.25
C GLY A 244 8.48 -15.41 11.26
N TYR A 245 8.82 -15.47 12.56
CA TYR A 245 7.82 -15.68 13.61
C TYR A 245 6.71 -14.61 13.59
N TYR A 246 7.07 -13.32 13.55
CA TYR A 246 6.08 -12.25 13.58
C TYR A 246 5.25 -12.17 12.29
N ALA A 247 5.85 -12.50 11.14
CA ALA A 247 5.14 -12.62 9.87
C ALA A 247 4.04 -13.68 9.96
N THR A 248 4.38 -14.89 10.41
CA THR A 248 3.44 -16.00 10.61
C THR A 248 2.38 -15.63 11.66
N ALA A 249 2.78 -15.08 12.81
CA ALA A 249 1.84 -14.72 13.86
C ALA A 249 0.82 -13.66 13.41
N LEU A 250 1.24 -12.68 12.60
CA LEU A 250 0.36 -11.64 12.08
C LEU A 250 -0.52 -12.11 10.93
N HIS A 251 -0.06 -13.10 10.15
CA HIS A 251 -0.90 -13.83 9.20
C HIS A 251 -2.04 -14.54 9.96
N GLU A 252 -1.73 -15.30 11.02
CA GLU A 252 -2.77 -15.94 11.82
C GLU A 252 -3.67 -14.94 12.54
N LEU A 253 -3.11 -13.78 12.93
CA LEU A 253 -3.92 -12.69 13.47
C LEU A 253 -4.90 -12.12 12.43
N ALA A 254 -4.52 -12.09 11.14
CA ALA A 254 -5.41 -11.69 10.06
C ALA A 254 -6.62 -12.61 9.98
N HIS A 255 -6.41 -13.94 10.02
CA HIS A 255 -7.49 -14.93 10.14
C HIS A 255 -8.32 -14.74 11.41
N TRP A 256 -7.64 -14.54 12.54
CA TRP A 256 -8.30 -14.29 13.82
C TRP A 256 -9.30 -13.14 13.70
N THR A 257 -8.99 -12.03 13.03
CA THR A 257 -9.98 -10.93 12.87
C THR A 257 -11.32 -11.36 12.23
N GLY A 258 -11.37 -12.50 11.53
CA GLY A 258 -12.54 -13.02 10.82
C GLY A 258 -13.62 -13.65 11.69
N HIS A 259 -13.35 -13.96 12.96
CA HIS A 259 -14.33 -14.58 13.87
C HIS A 259 -15.63 -13.77 14.00
N GLU A 260 -16.73 -14.46 14.34
CA GLU A 260 -18.08 -13.91 14.43
C GLU A 260 -18.21 -12.72 15.38
N SER A 261 -17.43 -12.70 16.46
CA SER A 261 -17.39 -11.60 17.44
C SER A 261 -16.62 -10.35 16.96
N ARG A 262 -15.98 -10.42 15.79
CA ARG A 262 -15.10 -9.36 15.25
C ARG A 262 -15.59 -8.88 13.88
N MET A 263 -14.96 -9.34 12.80
CA MET A 263 -15.33 -8.92 11.44
C MET A 263 -16.32 -9.88 10.78
N ASN A 264 -16.66 -10.99 11.44
CA ASN A 264 -17.67 -11.96 11.02
C ASN A 264 -17.59 -12.31 9.52
N ARG A 265 -16.41 -12.75 9.07
CA ARG A 265 -16.19 -13.15 7.69
C ARG A 265 -16.58 -14.60 7.49
N GLU A 266 -17.09 -14.92 6.30
CA GLU A 266 -17.32 -16.30 5.88
C GLU A 266 -15.99 -17.05 5.80
N MET A 267 -15.75 -17.95 6.75
CA MET A 267 -14.56 -18.79 6.83
C MET A 267 -14.97 -20.27 6.77
N SER A 268 -14.14 -21.06 6.10
CA SER A 268 -14.29 -22.52 6.04
C SER A 268 -13.04 -23.16 6.59
N THR A 269 -13.16 -24.32 7.23
CA THR A 269 -12.01 -25.16 7.62
C THR A 269 -11.67 -26.20 6.55
N ASP A 270 -12.50 -26.34 5.51
CA ASP A 270 -12.24 -27.23 4.38
C ASP A 270 -11.27 -26.57 3.40
N LYS A 271 -10.02 -27.06 3.41
CA LYS A 271 -8.92 -26.56 2.57
C LYS A 271 -9.19 -26.66 1.06
N THR A 272 -10.13 -27.50 0.64
CA THR A 272 -10.50 -27.66 -0.78
C THR A 272 -11.60 -26.68 -1.21
N SER A 273 -12.22 -25.98 -0.26
CA SER A 273 -13.32 -25.07 -0.54
C SER A 273 -12.86 -23.72 -1.09
N ARG A 274 -13.67 -23.10 -1.96
CA ARG A 274 -13.43 -21.73 -2.43
C ARG A 274 -13.42 -20.72 -1.30
N SER A 275 -14.23 -20.91 -0.26
CA SER A 275 -14.25 -19.99 0.87
C SER A 275 -12.93 -20.00 1.65
N TYR A 276 -12.30 -21.16 1.80
CA TYR A 276 -10.96 -21.28 2.37
C TYR A 276 -9.94 -20.53 1.52
N ALA A 277 -9.89 -20.80 0.21
CA ALA A 277 -8.96 -20.13 -0.70
C ALA A 277 -9.11 -18.60 -0.72
N ARG A 278 -10.35 -18.08 -0.64
CA ARG A 278 -10.62 -16.64 -0.53
C ARG A 278 -10.10 -16.05 0.79
N GLU A 279 -10.23 -16.77 1.90
CA GLU A 279 -9.77 -16.29 3.20
C GLU A 279 -8.24 -16.29 3.30
N GLU A 280 -7.57 -17.32 2.78
CA GLU A 280 -6.10 -17.34 2.63
C GLU A 280 -5.61 -16.15 1.81
N LEU A 281 -6.25 -15.88 0.65
CA LEU A 281 -5.88 -14.74 -0.18
C LEU A 281 -6.06 -13.40 0.56
N ARG A 282 -7.10 -13.27 1.40
CA ARG A 282 -7.29 -12.06 2.23
C ARG A 282 -6.22 -11.92 3.29
N ALA A 283 -5.90 -13.00 4.01
CA ALA A 283 -4.88 -13.00 5.06
C ALA A 283 -3.50 -12.67 4.47
N GLU A 284 -3.17 -13.25 3.32
CA GLU A 284 -1.92 -12.97 2.60
C GLU A 284 -1.77 -11.52 2.14
N LEU A 285 -2.82 -10.97 1.54
CA LEU A 285 -2.84 -9.56 1.18
C LEU A 285 -2.80 -8.66 2.42
N ALA A 286 -3.40 -9.08 3.52
CA ALA A 286 -3.37 -8.33 4.78
C ALA A 286 -1.96 -8.33 5.41
N SER A 287 -1.29 -9.48 5.46
CA SER A 287 0.11 -9.62 5.89
C SER A 287 1.01 -8.72 5.03
N THR A 288 0.85 -8.78 3.71
CA THR A 288 1.58 -7.91 2.79
C THR A 288 1.31 -6.44 3.09
N PHE A 289 0.05 -6.03 3.26
CA PHE A 289 -0.29 -4.63 3.58
C PHE A 289 0.19 -4.18 4.96
N LEU A 290 0.27 -5.07 5.95
CA LEU A 290 0.87 -4.77 7.26
C LEU A 290 2.37 -4.59 7.15
N SER A 291 3.06 -5.44 6.40
CA SER A 291 4.48 -5.29 6.07
C SER A 291 4.75 -3.96 5.37
N LEU A 292 3.89 -3.56 4.43
CA LEU A 292 3.99 -2.28 3.72
C LEU A 292 3.73 -1.07 4.64
N ASP A 293 2.72 -1.14 5.50
CA ASP A 293 2.33 -0.01 6.36
C ASP A 293 3.21 0.15 7.60
N LEU A 294 3.74 -0.94 8.14
CA LEU A 294 4.43 -1.00 9.45
C LEU A 294 5.89 -1.45 9.34
N GLY A 295 6.37 -1.81 8.14
CA GLY A 295 7.70 -2.37 7.92
C GLY A 295 7.88 -3.78 8.48
N ILE A 296 6.83 -4.45 8.91
CA ILE A 296 6.90 -5.78 9.53
C ILE A 296 7.44 -6.80 8.51
N PRO A 297 8.32 -7.74 8.90
CA PRO A 297 8.82 -8.78 8.01
C PRO A 297 7.69 -9.59 7.35
N LEU A 298 7.91 -10.01 6.10
CA LEU A 298 7.03 -10.93 5.37
C LEU A 298 7.80 -12.23 5.17
N ASP A 299 7.21 -13.37 5.50
CA ASP A 299 7.73 -14.67 5.07
C ASP A 299 7.29 -14.90 3.62
N PRO A 300 8.19 -15.12 2.65
CA PRO A 300 7.80 -15.41 1.27
C PRO A 300 7.46 -16.90 1.01
N GLU A 301 7.82 -17.84 1.90
CA GLU A 301 7.88 -19.28 1.55
C GLU A 301 6.58 -20.06 1.79
N SER A 302 5.63 -19.54 2.58
CA SER A 302 4.50 -20.31 3.12
C SER A 302 3.22 -20.43 2.24
N HIS A 303 3.31 -20.30 0.90
CA HIS A 303 2.09 -20.05 0.06
C HIS A 303 1.92 -20.94 -1.17
N ALA A 304 2.91 -21.79 -1.50
CA ALA A 304 2.86 -22.63 -2.70
C ALA A 304 1.63 -23.57 -2.73
N ALA A 305 1.15 -23.97 -1.55
CA ALA A 305 -0.01 -24.86 -1.40
C ALA A 305 -1.33 -24.25 -1.87
N TYR A 306 -1.47 -22.91 -1.88
CA TYR A 306 -2.72 -22.21 -2.20
C TYR A 306 -2.69 -21.49 -3.56
N LEU A 307 -1.51 -21.39 -4.18
CA LEU A 307 -1.33 -20.67 -5.44
C LEU A 307 -2.31 -21.13 -6.53
N GLN A 308 -2.50 -22.45 -6.66
CA GLN A 308 -3.38 -23.02 -7.67
C GLN A 308 -4.86 -22.71 -7.41
N SER A 309 -5.31 -22.78 -6.16
CA SER A 309 -6.70 -22.46 -5.81
C SER A 309 -7.00 -20.96 -5.96
N TRP A 310 -6.02 -20.09 -5.70
CA TRP A 310 -6.15 -18.66 -6.02
C TRP A 310 -6.25 -18.40 -7.52
N ILE A 311 -5.39 -19.03 -8.33
CA ILE A 311 -5.44 -18.90 -9.80
C ILE A 311 -6.82 -19.30 -10.32
N GLU A 312 -7.40 -20.39 -9.82
CA GLU A 312 -8.73 -20.84 -10.20
C GLU A 312 -9.84 -19.86 -9.80
N GLU A 313 -9.78 -19.32 -8.57
CA GLU A 313 -10.72 -18.31 -8.10
C GLU A 313 -10.63 -17.02 -8.94
N LEU A 314 -9.42 -16.54 -9.24
CA LEU A 314 -9.19 -15.34 -10.04
C LEU A 314 -9.64 -15.52 -11.50
N LYS A 315 -9.50 -16.72 -12.07
CA LYS A 315 -10.05 -17.07 -13.38
C LYS A 315 -11.58 -17.13 -13.38
N ALA A 316 -12.19 -17.53 -12.26
CA ALA A 316 -13.63 -17.63 -12.13
C ALA A 316 -14.31 -16.26 -11.90
N ASP A 317 -13.68 -15.37 -11.14
CA ASP A 317 -14.19 -14.02 -10.87
C ASP A 317 -13.09 -12.96 -11.05
N LYS A 318 -13.21 -12.16 -12.11
CA LYS A 318 -12.34 -11.00 -12.38
C LYS A 318 -12.34 -9.94 -11.27
N MET A 319 -13.28 -10.02 -10.32
CA MET A 319 -13.34 -9.14 -9.16
C MET A 319 -12.74 -9.76 -7.90
N ALA A 320 -12.37 -11.05 -7.90
CA ALA A 320 -11.93 -11.79 -6.72
C ALA A 320 -10.76 -11.11 -6.02
N ILE A 321 -9.69 -10.78 -6.77
CA ILE A 321 -8.51 -10.13 -6.21
C ILE A 321 -8.81 -8.73 -5.65
N PHE A 322 -9.76 -8.01 -6.24
CA PHE A 322 -10.17 -6.67 -5.77
C PHE A 322 -11.01 -6.73 -4.51
N LYS A 323 -11.91 -7.71 -4.42
CA LYS A 323 -12.69 -8.00 -3.22
C LYS A 323 -11.75 -8.41 -2.08
N ALA A 324 -10.83 -9.34 -2.34
CA ALA A 324 -9.84 -9.79 -1.37
C ALA A 324 -8.95 -8.64 -0.88
N ALA A 325 -8.42 -7.80 -1.77
CA ALA A 325 -7.62 -6.63 -1.40
C ALA A 325 -8.42 -5.59 -0.58
N THR A 326 -9.71 -5.42 -0.89
CA THR A 326 -10.60 -4.54 -0.11
C THR A 326 -10.81 -5.07 1.31
N ASP A 327 -11.09 -6.36 1.45
CA ASP A 327 -11.27 -7.00 2.75
C ASP A 327 -9.95 -7.01 3.56
N ALA A 328 -8.83 -7.32 2.92
CA ALA A 328 -7.49 -7.26 3.53
C ALA A 328 -7.18 -5.89 4.14
N ARG A 329 -7.65 -4.79 3.55
CA ARG A 329 -7.47 -3.44 4.13
C ARG A 329 -8.37 -3.16 5.31
N LYS A 330 -9.58 -3.73 5.33
CA LYS A 330 -10.41 -3.69 6.54
C LYS A 330 -9.71 -4.47 7.67
N ILE A 331 -9.09 -5.60 7.36
CA ILE A 331 -8.28 -6.38 8.31
C ILE A 331 -7.10 -5.54 8.82
N VAL A 332 -6.31 -4.95 7.93
CA VAL A 332 -5.19 -4.06 8.29
C VAL A 332 -5.68 -2.87 9.12
N GLY A 333 -6.79 -2.24 8.73
CA GLY A 333 -7.39 -1.14 9.49
C GLY A 333 -7.82 -1.56 10.88
N TYR A 334 -8.34 -2.78 11.05
CA TYR A 334 -8.63 -3.37 12.34
C TYR A 334 -7.36 -3.56 13.17
N ILE A 335 -6.34 -4.20 12.59
CA ILE A 335 -5.07 -4.49 13.28
C ILE A 335 -4.31 -3.21 13.64
N LYS A 336 -4.29 -2.19 12.77
CA LYS A 336 -3.65 -0.91 13.05
C LYS A 336 -4.31 -0.15 14.21
N ARG A 337 -5.60 -0.39 14.48
CA ARG A 337 -6.24 0.14 15.70
C ARG A 337 -5.73 -0.53 16.96
N LEU A 338 -5.07 -1.68 16.89
CA LEU A 338 -4.45 -2.34 18.04
C LEU A 338 -3.04 -1.80 18.33
N VAL A 339 -2.39 -1.12 17.38
CA VAL A 339 -1.05 -0.56 17.59
C VAL A 339 -1.09 0.45 18.75
N PRO A 340 -0.28 0.32 19.81
CA PRO A 340 -0.32 1.26 20.93
C PRO A 340 0.00 2.70 20.53
N GLU A 341 -0.55 3.65 21.28
CA GLU A 341 -0.43 5.09 20.98
C GLU A 341 1.04 5.55 20.87
N ALA A 342 1.93 4.99 21.70
CA ALA A 342 3.37 5.26 21.66
C ALA A 342 4.00 5.04 20.27
N PHE A 343 3.48 4.09 19.50
CA PHE A 343 3.90 3.85 18.12
C PHE A 343 3.09 4.65 17.10
N ARG A 344 1.86 5.10 17.44
CA ARG A 344 0.99 5.94 16.59
C ARG A 344 1.47 7.38 16.44
N THR A 345 2.09 7.95 17.47
CA THR A 345 2.51 9.37 17.51
C THR A 345 3.79 9.66 16.71
N SER A 346 4.53 8.62 16.31
CA SER A 346 5.48 8.76 15.20
C SER A 346 4.66 9.19 13.98
N SER A 347 5.04 10.25 13.26
CA SER A 347 4.32 10.75 12.06
C SER A 347 4.18 9.74 10.90
N ARG A 348 4.49 8.47 11.17
CA ARG A 348 4.60 7.29 10.32
C ARG A 348 3.33 6.43 10.34
N LEU A 349 2.39 6.57 11.29
CA LEU A 349 1.17 5.74 11.38
C LEU A 349 -0.16 6.48 11.17
N THR A 350 -0.15 7.80 11.00
CA THR A 350 -1.37 8.55 10.67
C THR A 350 -1.96 8.04 9.35
N PRO A 351 -3.20 7.52 9.32
CA PRO A 351 -3.88 7.22 8.07
C PRO A 351 -3.95 8.51 7.25
N ALA A 352 -3.48 8.48 6.01
CA ALA A 352 -3.78 9.55 5.09
C ALA A 352 -5.30 9.59 4.92
N ALA A 353 -5.91 10.75 5.14
CA ALA A 353 -7.31 10.97 4.82
C ALA A 353 -7.57 10.49 3.38
N GLU A 354 -8.51 9.57 3.21
CA GLU A 354 -8.90 9.12 1.88
C GLU A 354 -9.34 10.34 1.05
N GLY A 355 -8.74 10.50 -0.13
CA GLY A 355 -9.39 11.25 -1.20
C GLY A 355 -9.17 12.76 -1.31
N VAL A 356 -8.18 13.39 -0.67
CA VAL A 356 -7.87 14.80 -0.97
C VAL A 356 -6.82 14.91 -2.07
N LEU A 357 -7.28 15.08 -3.31
CA LEU A 357 -6.48 15.77 -4.32
C LEU A 357 -6.28 17.22 -3.87
N PRO A 358 -5.08 17.81 -4.04
CA PRO A 358 -4.93 19.25 -3.89
C PRO A 358 -5.86 19.91 -4.91
N ALA A 359 -6.71 20.83 -4.43
CA ALA A 359 -7.54 21.67 -5.27
C ALA A 359 -6.70 22.22 -6.43
N SER A 360 -7.10 21.88 -7.66
CA SER A 360 -6.57 22.55 -8.84
C SER A 360 -6.92 24.04 -8.71
N LYS A 361 -5.94 24.86 -8.33
CA LYS A 361 -6.09 26.31 -8.46
C LYS A 361 -6.15 26.64 -9.95
N GLU A 362 -7.24 27.30 -10.31
CA GLU A 362 -7.51 28.13 -11.49
C GLU A 362 -6.82 27.73 -12.80
N LYS A 363 -7.60 27.13 -13.69
CA LYS A 363 -7.38 27.33 -15.13
C LYS A 363 -8.08 28.62 -15.53
N ALA A 364 -7.29 29.60 -15.97
CA ALA A 364 -7.77 30.68 -16.81
C ALA A 364 -8.43 30.10 -18.07
N ALA A 365 -9.50 30.76 -18.50
CA ALA A 365 -10.49 30.30 -19.46
C ALA A 365 -9.95 29.96 -20.86
N VAL A 366 -10.38 28.81 -21.39
CA VAL A 366 -10.46 28.46 -22.83
C VAL A 366 -11.70 27.54 -22.97
N PRO A 367 -12.56 27.70 -23.99
CA PRO A 367 -13.95 27.22 -23.91
C PRO A 367 -14.12 25.70 -24.05
N ALA A 368 -15.19 25.26 -23.38
CA ALA A 368 -15.84 23.97 -23.27
C ALA A 368 -15.42 22.83 -24.23
N ALA A 369 -14.94 21.74 -23.62
CA ALA A 369 -15.34 20.38 -23.96
C ALA A 369 -15.59 19.65 -22.62
N GLU A 370 -16.83 19.19 -22.40
CA GLU A 370 -17.25 18.53 -21.16
C GLU A 370 -16.48 17.22 -20.94
N PRO A 371 -15.88 16.98 -19.76
CA PRO A 371 -15.44 15.64 -19.39
C PRO A 371 -16.65 14.84 -18.88
N SER A 372 -16.95 13.73 -19.56
CA SER A 372 -17.97 12.79 -19.12
C SER A 372 -17.54 12.08 -17.84
N HIS A 373 -18.32 12.24 -16.77
CA HIS A 373 -18.23 11.45 -15.54
C HIS A 373 -19.26 10.33 -15.61
N GLU A 374 -18.86 9.10 -15.32
CA GLU A 374 -19.76 7.95 -15.27
C GLU A 374 -20.14 7.62 -13.83
N PRO A 375 -21.44 7.63 -13.49
CA PRO A 375 -21.95 7.06 -12.26
C PRO A 375 -21.60 5.56 -12.18
N ILE A 376 -21.34 5.07 -10.97
CA ILE A 376 -21.22 3.63 -10.70
C ILE A 376 -22.62 3.13 -10.32
N GLU A 377 -23.22 2.25 -11.13
CA GLU A 377 -24.49 1.59 -10.78
C GLU A 377 -24.29 0.65 -9.58
N ALA A 378 -25.14 0.79 -8.56
CA ALA A 378 -25.15 -0.05 -7.37
C ALA A 378 -26.01 -1.31 -7.60
N ASN A 379 -25.43 -2.50 -7.43
CA ASN A 379 -26.20 -3.74 -7.33
C ASN A 379 -26.97 -3.73 -6.00
N LYS A 380 -28.31 -3.68 -6.08
CA LYS A 380 -29.21 -3.89 -4.95
C LYS A 380 -29.51 -5.39 -4.83
N GLU A 381 -28.98 -6.04 -3.81
CA GLU A 381 -29.56 -7.28 -3.26
C GLU A 381 -29.89 -7.09 -1.78
N GLN A 382 -31.01 -7.70 -1.41
CA GLN A 382 -31.97 -7.30 -0.38
C GLN A 382 -31.54 -7.74 1.03
N ALA A 383 -31.61 -6.83 2.01
CA ALA A 383 -31.53 -7.16 3.43
C ALA A 383 -32.95 -7.35 4.00
N GLY A 384 -33.21 -8.53 4.59
CA GLY A 384 -34.41 -8.84 5.39
C GLY A 384 -34.29 -8.37 6.85
N PRO A 385 -35.40 -8.31 7.60
CA PRO A 385 -35.53 -7.48 8.79
C PRO A 385 -34.92 -8.10 10.06
N ASN A 386 -34.48 -7.19 10.92
CA ASN A 386 -33.88 -7.38 12.23
C ASN A 386 -34.97 -7.58 13.29
N ASP A 387 -34.78 -8.48 14.26
CA ASP A 387 -35.62 -8.59 15.46
C ASP A 387 -34.78 -8.92 16.71
N ARG A 388 -34.83 -7.98 17.68
CA ARG A 388 -34.76 -8.14 19.17
C ARG A 388 -33.50 -8.77 19.79
N GLU A 389 -33.05 -8.48 21.02
CA GLU A 389 -33.52 -7.70 22.16
C GLU A 389 -32.36 -7.48 23.15
N LYS A 390 -32.61 -6.64 24.17
CA LYS A 390 -31.70 -6.12 25.21
C LYS A 390 -31.18 -7.15 26.22
N GLN A 391 -29.99 -6.88 26.79
CA GLN A 391 -29.56 -7.03 28.21
C GLN A 391 -28.02 -6.77 28.25
N GLY A 392 -27.34 -6.06 29.16
CA GLY A 392 -27.71 -5.38 30.38
C GLY A 392 -27.00 -5.94 31.62
N THR A 393 -25.66 -5.83 31.78
CA THR A 393 -24.99 -6.07 33.09
C THR A 393 -23.62 -5.39 33.29
N ALA A 394 -23.50 -4.73 34.44
CA ALA A 394 -22.38 -4.55 35.38
C ALA A 394 -20.96 -4.13 34.90
N LYS A 395 -20.52 -2.97 35.41
CA LYS A 395 -19.12 -2.52 35.44
C LYS A 395 -18.40 -3.13 36.65
N GLU A 396 -17.32 -3.86 36.44
CA GLU A 396 -16.29 -4.09 37.45
C GLU A 396 -15.05 -3.22 37.11
N ALA A 397 -14.45 -2.66 38.15
CA ALA A 397 -13.35 -1.70 38.04
C ALA A 397 -12.02 -2.40 37.71
N VAL A 398 -11.33 -1.89 36.68
CA VAL A 398 -9.99 -2.31 36.26
C VAL A 398 -8.96 -1.38 36.93
N PRO A 399 -7.85 -1.89 37.50
CA PRO A 399 -6.81 -1.05 38.12
C PRO A 399 -6.08 -0.19 37.09
N SER A 400 -5.53 0.94 37.52
CA SER A 400 -4.94 1.95 36.63
C SER A 400 -3.58 1.53 36.07
N ALA A 401 -3.24 2.09 34.91
CA ALA A 401 -2.05 1.77 34.12
C ALA A 401 -0.70 2.05 34.80
N GLU A 402 -0.67 2.77 35.93
CA GLU A 402 0.56 3.01 36.69
C GLU A 402 0.95 1.82 37.59
N GLU A 403 0.00 0.99 38.03
CA GLU A 403 0.28 -0.15 38.92
C GLU A 403 0.83 -1.38 38.17
N LEU A 404 0.59 -1.50 36.85
CA LEU A 404 1.14 -2.58 36.02
C LEU A 404 2.58 -2.31 35.55
N PHE A 405 3.06 -1.06 35.64
CA PHE A 405 4.37 -0.66 35.11
C PHE A 405 5.54 -0.99 36.06
N SER A 406 5.30 -1.13 37.37
CA SER A 406 6.39 -1.31 38.35
C SER A 406 6.82 -2.77 38.59
N CYS A 407 6.06 -3.78 38.16
CA CYS A 407 6.28 -5.16 38.65
C CYS A 407 6.92 -6.14 37.66
N ARG A 408 7.21 -5.75 36.40
CA ARG A 408 7.84 -6.66 35.41
C ARG A 408 9.10 -6.13 34.71
N TYR A 409 9.46 -4.86 34.88
CA TYR A 409 10.64 -4.29 34.23
C TYR A 409 11.98 -4.63 34.91
N ALA A 410 11.95 -5.10 36.18
CA ALA A 410 13.16 -5.46 36.92
C ALA A 410 13.76 -6.82 36.52
N SER A 411 12.96 -7.76 36.00
CA SER A 411 13.43 -9.12 35.70
C SER A 411 14.17 -9.26 34.36
N VAL A 412 13.92 -8.36 33.40
CA VAL A 412 14.55 -8.46 32.06
C VAL A 412 15.94 -7.84 32.02
N MET A 413 16.21 -6.80 32.81
CA MET A 413 17.53 -6.14 32.85
C MET A 413 18.59 -6.91 33.66
N ALA A 414 18.19 -7.82 34.55
CA ALA A 414 19.12 -8.62 35.36
C ALA A 414 19.74 -9.81 34.60
N ALA A 415 19.08 -10.32 33.54
CA ALA A 415 19.56 -11.47 32.76
C ALA A 415 20.67 -11.11 31.75
N CYS A 416 20.70 -9.86 31.27
CA CYS A 416 21.65 -9.43 30.22
C CYS A 416 23.07 -9.11 30.74
N SER A 417 23.24 -8.93 32.05
CA SER A 417 24.54 -8.59 32.66
C SER A 417 25.42 -9.79 33.04
N ARG A 418 24.86 -11.02 33.08
CA ARG A 418 25.59 -12.24 33.48
C ARG A 418 26.21 -13.03 32.33
N SER A 419 25.93 -12.68 31.07
CA SER A 419 26.46 -13.39 29.88
C SER A 419 27.84 -12.88 29.40
N ARG A 420 28.30 -11.69 29.81
CA ARG A 420 29.57 -11.09 29.33
C ARG A 420 30.83 -11.41 30.16
N ARG A 421 30.86 -12.50 30.91
CA ARG A 421 32.07 -12.95 31.62
C ARG A 421 32.30 -14.44 31.49
N ARG A 422 32.79 -14.86 30.33
CA ARG A 422 33.64 -16.04 30.12
C ARG A 422 33.90 -16.10 28.63
N HIS A 423 35.08 -15.65 28.19
CA HIS A 423 35.88 -16.17 27.08
C HIS A 423 37.17 -15.34 27.08
N ARG A 424 38.23 -15.93 27.65
CA ARG A 424 39.61 -15.45 27.54
C ARG A 424 40.35 -16.50 26.69
N PRO A 425 41.25 -16.11 25.77
CA PRO A 425 41.80 -17.02 24.79
C PRO A 425 43.01 -17.78 25.33
N ILE A 426 43.14 -19.04 24.94
CA ILE A 426 44.40 -19.74 24.66
C ILE A 426 44.21 -20.46 23.34
#